data_AF-A0A7W8E937-F1
#
_entry.id   AF-A0A7W8E937-F1
#
_cell.length_a   1.000
_cell.length_b   1.000
_cell.length_c   1.000
_cell.angle_alpha   90.00
_cell.angle_beta   90.00
_cell.angle_gamma   90.00
#
_symmetry.space_group_name_H-M   'P 1'
#
loop_
_entity.id
_entity.type
_entity.pdbx_description
1 polymer ?
#
loop_
_entity_poly.entity_id
_entity_poly.type
_entity_poly.pdbx_seq_one_letter_code
_entity_poly.pdbx_strand_id
1 'polypeptide(L)'
;MSVKVEGVPKFATEREEAEWWDANPNLVVKLFERAEAEGKITRGTTARRLGLSTTATTIRLSNDDLAKARTQAEAKGLRYQTYLKMLLHEALAQESKETSSSSRRPQPQAQRPARKQTPAAARSRAV
;
A
#
# COMPACT_ATOMS: atom_id res chain seq x y z
N MET A 1 3.93 -8.59 15.83
CA MET A 1 2.70 -9.10 16.47
C MET A 1 2.94 -10.56 16.79
N SER A 2 3.06 -10.92 18.07
CA SER A 2 3.24 -12.31 18.48
C SER A 2 1.91 -13.04 18.34
N VAL A 3 1.81 -13.96 17.38
CA VAL A 3 0.64 -14.83 17.23
C VAL A 3 0.68 -15.84 18.38
N LYS A 4 -0.15 -15.63 19.40
CA LYS A 4 -0.41 -16.66 20.41
C LYS A 4 -1.28 -17.73 19.73
N VAL A 5 -0.71 -18.90 19.47
CA VAL A 5 -1.48 -20.06 19.03
C VAL A 5 -2.14 -20.63 20.29
N GLU A 6 -3.45 -20.46 20.42
CA GLU A 6 -4.21 -21.02 21.54
C GLU A 6 -4.01 -22.54 21.61
N GLY A 7 -3.51 -23.03 22.75
CA GLY A 7 -3.31 -24.46 23.01
C GLY A 7 -1.86 -24.94 22.98
N VAL A 8 -0.89 -24.11 22.56
CA VAL A 8 0.54 -24.44 22.65
C VAL A 8 1.13 -23.80 23.92
N PRO A 9 1.67 -24.58 24.88
CA PRO A 9 2.31 -24.04 26.07
C PRO A 9 3.65 -23.39 25.73
N LYS A 10 4.19 -22.60 26.66
CA LYS A 10 5.57 -22.08 26.52
C LYS A 10 6.53 -23.15 27.01
N PHE A 11 7.42 -23.60 26.15
CA PHE A 11 8.44 -24.58 26.50
C PHE A 11 9.69 -23.91 27.04
N ALA A 12 10.34 -24.54 28.02
CA ALA A 12 11.62 -24.06 28.53
C ALA A 12 12.80 -24.62 27.71
N THR A 13 12.61 -25.74 27.02
CA THR A 13 13.64 -26.41 26.21
C THR A 13 13.06 -26.97 24.90
N GLU A 14 13.90 -27.08 23.87
CA GLU A 14 13.50 -27.65 22.56
C GLU A 14 13.08 -29.12 22.66
N ARG A 15 13.70 -29.88 23.57
CA ARG A 15 13.37 -31.28 23.77
C ARG A 15 11.95 -31.46 24.34
N GLU A 16 11.58 -30.65 25.32
CA GLU A 16 10.23 -30.62 25.90
C GLU A 16 9.19 -30.24 24.84
N GLU A 17 9.53 -29.29 23.96
CA GLU A 17 8.70 -28.91 22.82
C GLU A 17 8.49 -30.08 21.85
N ALA A 18 9.56 -30.79 21.47
CA ALA A 18 9.48 -31.94 20.56
C ALA A 18 8.64 -33.08 21.13
N GLU A 19 8.87 -33.46 22.40
CA GLU A 19 8.09 -34.50 23.08
C GLU A 19 6.60 -34.12 23.16
N TRP A 20 6.29 -32.83 23.34
CA TRP A 20 4.93 -32.34 23.33
C TRP A 20 4.29 -32.36 21.93
N TRP A 21 5.02 -32.00 20.87
CA TRP A 21 4.53 -32.09 19.49
C TRP A 21 4.23 -33.54 19.09
N ASP A 22 5.09 -34.48 19.48
CA ASP A 22 4.88 -35.93 19.26
C ASP A 22 3.65 -36.45 20.00
N ALA A 23 3.37 -35.93 21.20
CA ALA A 23 2.17 -36.27 21.97
C ALA A 23 0.89 -35.60 21.43
N ASN A 24 1.00 -34.54 20.63
CA ASN A 24 -0.12 -33.74 20.12
C ASN A 24 -0.21 -33.69 18.57
N PRO A 25 -0.20 -34.84 17.86
CA PRO A 25 -0.11 -34.87 16.40
C PRO A 25 -1.34 -34.26 15.71
N ASN A 26 -2.51 -34.33 16.36
CA ASN A 26 -3.78 -33.87 15.80
C ASN A 26 -4.03 -32.37 16.03
N LEU A 27 -3.19 -31.67 16.79
CA LEU A 27 -3.40 -30.26 17.09
C LEU A 27 -3.27 -29.41 15.83
N VAL A 28 -2.27 -29.69 15.00
CA VAL A 28 -2.06 -29.00 13.72
C VAL A 28 -3.30 -29.14 12.83
N VAL A 29 -3.83 -30.36 12.70
CA VAL A 29 -5.04 -30.63 11.91
C VAL A 29 -6.23 -29.79 12.40
N LYS A 30 -6.48 -29.78 13.71
CA LYS A 30 -7.58 -28.99 14.30
C LYS A 30 -7.42 -27.48 14.11
N LEU A 31 -6.18 -26.98 14.18
CA LEU A 31 -5.87 -25.57 13.92
C LEU A 31 -6.15 -25.21 12.45
N PHE A 32 -5.82 -26.11 11.51
CA PHE A 32 -6.15 -25.95 10.10
C PHE A 32 -7.67 -26.01 9.88
N GLU A 33 -8.37 -27.02 10.37
CA GLU A 33 -9.84 -27.12 10.25
C GLU A 33 -10.55 -25.87 10.78
N ARG A 34 -10.09 -25.34 11.92
CA ARG A 34 -10.60 -24.06 12.47
C ARG A 34 -10.31 -22.89 11.54
N ALA A 35 -9.07 -22.76 11.05
CA ALA A 35 -8.72 -21.71 10.11
C ALA A 35 -9.53 -21.81 8.80
N GLU A 36 -9.93 -23.01 8.39
CA GLU A 36 -10.81 -23.23 7.24
C GLU A 36 -12.21 -22.70 7.52
N ALA A 37 -12.79 -23.09 8.65
CA ALA A 37 -14.11 -22.63 9.09
C ALA A 37 -14.16 -21.10 9.28
N GLU A 38 -13.06 -20.49 9.72
CA GLU A 38 -12.91 -19.04 9.86
C GLU A 38 -12.57 -18.32 8.54
N GLY A 39 -12.42 -19.05 7.42
CA GLY A 39 -12.07 -18.49 6.11
C GLY A 39 -10.66 -17.89 6.04
N LYS A 40 -9.79 -18.23 7.01
CA LYS A 40 -8.40 -17.76 7.10
C LYS A 40 -7.42 -18.66 6.35
N ILE A 41 -7.84 -19.86 5.92
CA ILE A 41 -7.04 -20.66 4.99
C ILE A 41 -6.99 -19.95 3.63
N THR A 42 -5.81 -19.50 3.27
CA THR A 42 -5.52 -19.02 1.92
C THR A 42 -4.60 -20.02 1.24
N ARG A 43 -5.01 -20.54 0.07
CA ARG A 43 -4.09 -21.28 -0.82
C ARG A 43 -3.03 -20.31 -1.32
N GLY A 44 -1.81 -20.46 -0.82
CA GLY A 44 -0.68 -19.61 -1.15
C GLY A 44 -0.19 -19.85 -2.58
N THR A 45 -0.88 -19.32 -3.57
CA THR A 45 -0.30 -19.20 -4.91
C THR A 45 0.89 -18.25 -4.87
N THR A 46 1.98 -18.60 -5.56
CA THR A 46 3.21 -17.81 -5.63
C THR A 46 2.96 -16.34 -5.99
N ALA A 47 1.96 -16.08 -6.84
CA ALA A 47 1.52 -14.73 -7.22
C ALA A 47 1.04 -13.89 -6.02
N ARG A 48 0.35 -14.48 -5.03
CA ARG A 48 -0.12 -13.77 -3.84
C ARG A 48 1.00 -13.55 -2.82
N ARG A 49 1.94 -14.51 -2.70
CA ARG A 49 3.10 -14.43 -1.78
C ARG A 49 4.08 -13.32 -2.15
N LEU A 50 4.18 -12.98 -3.43
CA LEU A 50 5.03 -11.89 -3.93
C LEU A 50 4.29 -10.54 -4.05
N GLY A 51 3.00 -10.48 -3.72
CA GLY A 51 2.19 -9.26 -3.91
C GLY A 51 1.87 -8.94 -5.38
N LEU A 52 2.05 -9.88 -6.31
CA LEU A 52 1.78 -9.72 -7.75
C LEU A 52 0.29 -9.91 -8.07
N SER A 53 -0.60 -9.23 -7.36
CA SER A 53 -2.00 -9.15 -7.79
C SER A 53 -2.09 -8.31 -9.06
N THR A 54 -1.92 -8.93 -10.22
CA THR A 54 -2.01 -8.26 -11.52
C THR A 54 -3.40 -8.46 -12.12
N THR A 55 -4.04 -7.36 -12.50
CA THR A 55 -5.26 -7.38 -13.31
C THR A 55 -4.90 -7.23 -14.78
N ALA A 56 -5.50 -8.05 -15.65
CA ALA A 56 -5.34 -7.90 -17.09
C ALA A 56 -6.20 -6.72 -17.57
N THR A 57 -5.57 -5.76 -18.26
CA THR A 57 -6.23 -4.57 -18.79
C THR A 57 -5.86 -4.37 -20.24
N THR A 58 -6.84 -4.05 -21.08
CA THR A 58 -6.63 -3.70 -22.50
C THR A 58 -6.63 -2.19 -22.66
N ILE A 59 -5.56 -1.64 -23.24
CA ILE A 59 -5.40 -0.21 -23.52
C ILE A 59 -5.16 -0.05 -25.02
N ARG A 60 -5.81 0.92 -25.66
CA ARG A 60 -5.57 1.26 -27.06
C ARG A 60 -4.44 2.30 -27.14
N LEU A 61 -3.44 2.02 -27.96
CA LEU A 61 -2.31 2.91 -28.23
C LEU A 61 -2.23 3.18 -29.73
N SER A 62 -1.64 4.31 -30.12
CA SER A 62 -1.43 4.62 -31.52
C SER A 62 -0.44 3.61 -32.16
N ASN A 63 -0.61 3.32 -33.45
CA ASN A 63 0.30 2.41 -34.15
C ASN A 63 1.74 2.93 -34.15
N ASP A 64 1.92 4.25 -34.22
CA ASP A 64 3.24 4.88 -34.21
C ASP A 64 3.96 4.68 -32.87
N ASP A 65 3.25 4.80 -31.75
CA ASP A 65 3.82 4.57 -30.43
C ASP A 65 4.12 3.09 -30.21
N LEU A 66 3.25 2.20 -30.68
CA LEU A 66 3.50 0.76 -30.64
C LEU A 66 4.78 0.39 -31.42
N ALA A 67 4.97 0.98 -32.60
CA ALA A 67 6.17 0.77 -33.43
C ALA A 67 7.43 1.29 -32.75
N LYS A 68 7.41 2.53 -32.22
CA LYS A 68 8.55 3.11 -31.48
C LYS A 68 8.93 2.26 -30.27
N ALA A 69 7.94 1.84 -29.48
CA ALA A 69 8.18 1.00 -28.31
C ALA A 69 8.78 -0.36 -28.68
N ARG A 70 8.41 -0.92 -29.84
CA ARG A 70 8.98 -2.17 -30.35
C ARG A 70 10.46 -2.02 -30.69
N THR A 71 10.82 -1.00 -31.48
CA THR A 71 12.22 -0.71 -31.83
C THR A 71 13.08 -0.48 -30.58
N GLN A 72 12.57 0.27 -29.60
CA GLN A 72 13.28 0.52 -28.34
C GLN A 72 13.43 -0.75 -27.49
N ALA A 73 12.43 -1.63 -27.46
CA ALA A 73 12.52 -2.90 -26.75
C ALA A 73 13.59 -3.81 -27.36
N GLU A 74 13.62 -3.92 -28.69
CA GLU A 74 14.61 -4.70 -29.45
C GLU A 74 16.03 -4.17 -29.21
N ALA A 75 16.22 -2.85 -29.29
CA ALA A 75 17.52 -2.22 -29.00
C ALA A 75 18.02 -2.49 -27.57
N LYS A 76 17.11 -2.67 -26.60
CA LYS A 76 17.41 -3.02 -25.21
C LYS A 76 17.49 -4.53 -24.95
N GLY A 77 17.25 -5.38 -25.96
CA GLY A 77 17.18 -6.83 -25.79
C GLY A 77 16.02 -7.31 -24.91
N LEU A 78 14.96 -6.50 -24.77
CA LEU A 78 13.82 -6.78 -23.91
C LEU A 78 12.62 -7.27 -24.73
N ARG A 79 11.79 -8.12 -24.12
CA ARG A 79 10.48 -8.42 -24.69
C ARG A 79 9.63 -7.16 -24.70
N TYR A 80 8.89 -6.98 -25.79
CA TYR A 80 8.01 -5.84 -26.01
C TYR A 80 7.08 -5.52 -24.81
N GLN A 81 6.37 -6.53 -24.30
CA GLN A 81 5.46 -6.35 -23.18
C GLN A 81 6.18 -5.96 -21.87
N THR A 82 7.39 -6.48 -21.65
CA THR A 82 8.21 -6.12 -20.49
C THR A 82 8.63 -4.66 -20.58
N TYR A 83 9.02 -4.21 -21.77
CA TYR A 83 9.40 -2.83 -22.02
C TYR A 83 8.23 -1.86 -21.77
N LEU A 84 7.03 -2.19 -22.27
CA LEU A 84 5.83 -1.38 -22.00
C LEU A 84 5.50 -1.27 -20.51
N LYS A 85 5.57 -2.39 -19.77
CA LYS A 85 5.34 -2.39 -18.33
C LYS A 85 6.35 -1.52 -17.60
N MET A 86 7.62 -1.60 -17.99
CA MET A 86 8.70 -0.78 -17.42
C MET A 86 8.44 0.72 -17.64
N LEU A 87 8.12 1.14 -18.86
CA LEU A 87 7.79 2.53 -19.16
C LEU A 87 6.60 3.04 -18.34
N LEU A 88 5.56 2.21 -18.18
CA LEU A 88 4.40 2.56 -17.35
C LEU A 88 4.79 2.76 -15.88
N HIS A 89 5.61 1.88 -15.32
CA HIS A 89 6.10 2.01 -13.95
C HIS A 89 6.95 3.27 -13.77
N GLU A 90 7.85 3.55 -14.70
CA GLU A 90 8.70 4.75 -14.66
C GLU A 90 7.87 6.04 -14.70
N ALA A 91 6.92 6.13 -15.64
CA ALA A 91 6.05 7.31 -15.77
C ALA A 91 5.24 7.57 -14.49
N LEU A 92 4.62 6.52 -13.91
CA LEU A 92 3.87 6.63 -12.65
C LEU A 92 4.76 7.05 -11.47
N ALA A 93 5.99 6.54 -11.41
CA ALA A 93 6.94 6.89 -10.36
C ALA A 93 7.39 8.37 -10.45
N GLN A 94 7.56 8.90 -11.66
CA GLN A 94 7.90 10.31 -11.86
C GLN A 94 6.74 11.23 -11.45
N GLU A 95 5.52 10.94 -11.90
CA GLU A 95 4.32 11.73 -11.55
C GLU A 95 4.11 11.78 -10.03
N SER A 96 4.35 10.65 -9.34
CA SER A 96 4.24 10.56 -7.88
C SER A 96 5.26 11.47 -7.17
N LYS A 97 6.48 11.57 -7.70
CA LYS A 97 7.53 12.46 -7.14
C LYS A 97 7.16 13.92 -7.36
N GLU A 98 6.70 14.29 -8.55
CA GLU A 98 6.31 15.67 -8.87
C GLU A 98 5.16 16.16 -7.97
N THR A 99 4.12 15.36 -7.80
CA THR A 99 2.97 15.67 -6.92
C THR A 99 3.40 15.92 -5.46
N SER A 100 4.36 15.13 -4.96
CA SER A 100 4.88 15.28 -3.59
C SER A 100 5.71 16.57 -3.38
N SER A 101 6.33 17.07 -4.45
CA SER A 101 7.13 18.31 -4.43
C SER A 101 6.27 19.56 -4.55
N SER A 102 5.21 19.52 -5.35
CA SER A 102 4.25 20.62 -5.53
C SER A 102 3.44 20.91 -4.26
N SER A 103 3.22 19.88 -3.43
CA SER A 103 2.49 19.99 -2.15
C SER A 103 3.29 20.66 -1.02
N ARG A 104 4.58 20.97 -1.21
CA ARG A 104 5.46 21.61 -0.22
C ARG A 104 5.63 23.12 -0.40
N ARG A 105 4.76 23.80 -1.16
CA ARG A 105 4.82 25.26 -1.28
C ARG A 105 4.29 25.89 0.03
N PRO A 106 5.12 26.57 0.85
CA PRO A 106 4.63 27.25 2.03
C PRO A 106 3.75 28.42 1.58
N GLN A 107 2.50 28.44 2.04
CA GLN A 107 1.64 29.62 1.90
C GLN A 107 2.31 30.81 2.62
N PRO A 108 2.51 31.96 1.96
CA PRO A 108 2.96 33.16 2.67
C PRO A 108 1.86 33.56 3.66
N GLN A 109 2.20 33.61 4.96
CA GLN A 109 1.29 34.00 6.03
C GLN A 109 0.69 35.38 5.72
N ALA A 110 -0.60 35.41 5.41
CA ALA A 110 -1.36 36.65 5.32
C ALA A 110 -1.31 37.35 6.67
N GLN A 111 -0.70 38.54 6.69
CA GLN A 111 -0.68 39.42 7.86
C GLN A 111 -2.11 39.75 8.27
N ARG A 112 -2.50 39.36 9.49
CA ARG A 112 -3.81 39.68 10.07
C ARG A 112 -3.93 41.20 10.21
N PRO A 113 -4.99 41.86 9.69
CA PRO A 113 -5.15 43.29 9.91
C PRO A 113 -5.54 43.57 11.37
N ALA A 114 -4.90 44.59 11.95
CA ALA A 114 -5.15 45.05 13.31
C ALA A 114 -6.60 45.53 13.48
N ARG A 115 -7.28 44.97 14.48
CA ARG A 115 -8.64 45.31 14.90
C ARG A 115 -8.67 46.77 15.37
N LYS A 116 -9.26 47.67 14.58
CA LYS A 116 -9.56 49.04 15.02
C LYS A 116 -10.67 49.00 16.08
N GLN A 117 -10.38 49.53 17.27
CA GLN A 117 -11.36 49.79 18.30
C GLN A 117 -12.13 51.07 17.93
N THR A 118 -13.45 51.01 17.87
CA THR A 118 -14.32 52.19 17.81
C THR A 118 -14.83 52.50 19.21
N PRO A 119 -14.75 53.76 19.68
CA PRO A 119 -15.39 54.15 20.94
C PRO A 119 -16.87 54.45 20.74
N ALA A 120 -17.66 54.09 21.75
CA ALA A 120 -19.09 54.29 21.85
C ALA A 120 -19.44 55.79 21.96
N ALA A 121 -20.29 56.28 21.06
CA ALA A 121 -20.85 57.63 21.13
C ALA A 121 -21.99 57.69 22.15
N ALA A 122 -21.86 58.66 23.06
CA ALA A 122 -22.78 58.96 24.14
C ALA A 122 -24.13 59.48 23.64
N ARG A 123 -25.19 59.09 24.36
CA ARG A 123 -26.55 59.60 24.24
C ARG A 123 -26.63 61.03 24.76
N SER A 124 -27.15 61.95 23.95
CA SER A 124 -27.69 63.23 24.43
C SER A 124 -29.17 63.34 24.11
N ARG A 125 -29.89 63.87 25.11
CA ARG A 125 -31.33 64.00 25.28
C ARG A 125 -31.64 65.49 25.42
N ALA A 126 -32.62 65.99 24.67
CA ALA A 126 -33.38 67.24 24.88
C ALA A 126 -34.63 67.09 23.99
N VAL A 127 -35.85 66.96 24.53
CA VAL A 127 -36.75 68.00 25.09
C VAL A 127 -36.96 69.14 24.13
#